data_AF-A0AAD9MH92-F1
#
_entry.id   AF-A0AAD9MH92-F1
#
_cell.length_a   1.000
_cell.length_b   1.000
_cell.length_c   1.000
_cell.angle_alpha   90.00
_cell.angle_beta   90.00
_cell.angle_gamma   90.00
#
_symmetry.space_group_name_H-M   'P 1'
#
loop_
_entity.id
_entity.type
_entity.pdbx_description
1 polymer ?
#
loop_
_entity_poly.entity_id
_entity_poly.type
_entity_poly.pdbx_seq_one_letter_code
_entity_poly.pdbx_strand_id
1 'polypeptide(L)'
;MHPLGAAPSAVPSLFYAFLAIGLPWRVYDFAFNSAGYNLFYLFDFCYWVNAAVAALLATPSLRTRPGLAVAVLSLADGPVGGALLAWRCRWAFGSAEHTISTLMHLLPGLAMFAHWHLPPGAASWREHGGPGAPSRLPDVAAWSPRTRLLWGVLAPLAFYAAWQLWYWLAVQVVFEGHIQRRGRDTSYRCLTRRAKRAQNFLARIVLRGSKARRIVAYGVIQAIYTLGTLALVQSTVDCFWAGCAWQVAKLAWPLWAGCKHQERLVQRQLSIGSNLSTCGSQSDLAMARLGSDAGSS
;
A
#
# COMPACT_ATOMS: atom_id res chain seq x y z
N MET A 1 -1.83 -11.39 30.62
CA MET A 1 -1.96 -10.98 29.20
C MET A 1 -0.64 -10.35 28.78
N HIS A 2 0.20 -11.07 28.03
CA HIS A 2 1.37 -10.46 27.41
C HIS A 2 0.88 -9.54 26.27
N PRO A 3 1.15 -8.23 26.30
CA PRO A 3 0.79 -7.36 25.19
C PRO A 3 1.46 -7.88 23.91
N LEU A 4 0.83 -7.69 22.75
CA LEU A 4 1.33 -8.12 21.43
C LEU A 4 2.78 -7.68 21.12
N GLY A 5 3.33 -6.73 21.89
CA GLY A 5 4.74 -6.38 21.93
C GLY A 5 5.67 -7.40 22.61
N ALA A 6 5.20 -8.56 23.07
CA ALA A 6 6.04 -9.61 23.69
C ALA A 6 6.06 -10.93 22.89
N ALA A 7 5.45 -10.98 21.70
CA ALA A 7 5.44 -12.19 20.88
C ALA A 7 5.69 -11.89 19.39
N PRO A 8 6.96 -11.63 18.99
CA PRO A 8 7.38 -11.61 17.59
C PRO A 8 6.79 -12.73 16.71
N SER A 9 6.65 -13.92 17.28
CA SER A 9 6.09 -15.10 16.62
C SER A 9 4.61 -14.96 16.25
N ALA A 10 3.87 -14.03 16.85
CA ALA A 10 2.46 -13.78 16.54
C ALA A 10 2.26 -12.97 15.24
N VAL A 11 3.30 -12.27 14.75
CA VAL A 11 3.18 -11.39 13.57
C VAL A 11 2.84 -12.18 12.30
N PRO A 12 3.51 -13.31 11.98
CA PRO A 12 3.07 -14.17 10.86
C PRO A 12 1.63 -14.67 11.01
N SER A 13 1.20 -15.01 12.23
CA SER A 13 -0.18 -15.46 12.48
C SER A 13 -1.19 -14.35 12.22
N LEU A 14 -0.89 -13.12 12.64
CA LEU A 14 -1.71 -11.93 12.34
C LEU A 14 -1.81 -11.70 10.83
N PHE A 15 -0.69 -11.85 10.11
CA PHE A 15 -0.66 -11.76 8.66
C PHE A 15 -1.57 -12.81 8.00
N TYR A 16 -1.49 -14.08 8.42
CA TYR A 16 -2.39 -15.12 7.89
C TYR A 16 -3.86 -14.88 8.22
N ALA A 17 -4.16 -14.46 9.45
CA ALA A 17 -5.52 -14.11 9.83
C ALA A 17 -6.07 -12.97 8.97
N PHE A 18 -5.24 -11.95 8.68
CA PHE A 18 -5.58 -10.90 7.75
C PHE A 18 -5.83 -11.44 6.33
N LEU A 19 -4.98 -12.33 5.80
CA LEU A 19 -5.22 -12.90 4.47
C LEU A 19 -6.52 -13.71 4.43
N ALA A 20 -6.80 -14.50 5.47
CA ALA A 20 -8.01 -15.35 5.55
C ALA A 20 -9.31 -14.53 5.60
N ILE A 21 -9.28 -13.29 6.10
CA ILE A 21 -10.47 -12.44 6.24
C ILE A 21 -10.49 -11.34 5.16
N GLY A 22 -9.39 -10.61 5.03
CA GLY A 22 -9.24 -9.45 4.17
C GLY A 22 -9.26 -9.80 2.68
N LEU A 23 -8.64 -10.92 2.25
CA LEU A 23 -8.69 -11.30 0.83
C LEU A 23 -10.09 -11.70 0.38
N PRO A 24 -10.82 -12.62 1.07
CA PRO A 24 -12.19 -12.94 0.68
C PRO A 24 -13.11 -11.72 0.68
N TRP A 25 -13.00 -10.86 1.70
CA TRP A 25 -13.75 -9.61 1.73
C TRP A 25 -13.45 -8.73 0.52
N ARG A 26 -12.18 -8.64 0.12
CA ARG A 26 -11.77 -7.81 -1.02
C ARG A 26 -12.28 -8.36 -2.36
N VAL A 27 -12.28 -9.68 -2.51
CA VAL A 27 -12.89 -10.35 -3.67
C VAL A 27 -14.38 -10.04 -3.71
N TYR A 28 -15.08 -10.20 -2.59
CA TYR A 28 -16.51 -9.88 -2.48
C TYR A 28 -16.79 -8.40 -2.81
N ASP A 29 -16.06 -7.47 -2.20
CA ASP A 29 -16.27 -6.03 -2.41
C ASP A 29 -16.05 -5.62 -3.88
N PHE A 30 -15.00 -6.13 -4.52
CA PHE A 30 -14.73 -5.85 -5.93
C PHE A 30 -15.67 -6.57 -6.90
N ALA A 31 -16.19 -7.73 -6.52
CA ALA A 31 -17.15 -8.48 -7.31
C ALA A 31 -18.56 -7.87 -7.23
N PHE A 32 -18.98 -7.33 -6.08
CA PHE A 32 -20.39 -7.05 -5.82
C PHE A 32 -20.71 -5.62 -5.36
N ASN A 33 -19.80 -4.91 -4.69
CA ASN A 33 -20.10 -3.60 -4.08
C ASN A 33 -19.42 -2.41 -4.76
N SER A 34 -18.29 -2.65 -5.43
CA SER A 34 -17.61 -1.61 -6.20
C SER A 34 -18.43 -1.22 -7.42
N ALA A 35 -18.64 0.08 -7.62
CA ALA A 35 -19.46 0.72 -8.66
C ALA A 35 -19.09 0.42 -10.15
N GLY A 36 -18.37 -0.67 -10.43
CA GLY A 36 -17.97 -1.07 -11.77
C GLY A 36 -17.35 -2.47 -11.94
N TYR A 37 -17.55 -3.44 -11.03
CA TYR A 37 -16.89 -4.77 -11.10
C TYR A 37 -15.38 -4.64 -11.32
N ASN A 38 -14.65 -4.18 -10.31
CA ASN A 38 -13.23 -3.83 -10.43
C ASN A 38 -12.28 -4.98 -10.06
N LEU A 39 -12.62 -6.22 -10.46
CA LEU A 39 -11.81 -7.42 -10.18
C LEU A 39 -10.35 -7.29 -10.67
N PHE A 40 -10.08 -6.43 -11.66
CA PHE A 40 -8.72 -6.16 -12.14
C PHE A 40 -7.80 -5.53 -11.09
N TYR A 41 -8.33 -4.95 -10.02
CA TYR A 41 -7.49 -4.53 -8.89
C TYR A 41 -6.93 -5.71 -8.09
N LEU A 42 -7.53 -6.91 -8.15
CA LEU A 42 -6.93 -8.12 -7.56
C LEU A 42 -5.67 -8.57 -8.30
N PHE A 43 -5.43 -8.04 -9.51
CA PHE A 43 -4.22 -8.31 -10.28
C PHE A 43 -3.05 -7.40 -9.89
N ASP A 44 -3.27 -6.47 -8.96
CA ASP A 44 -2.21 -5.58 -8.48
C ASP A 44 -1.07 -6.35 -7.82
N PHE A 45 0.13 -5.77 -7.91
CA PHE A 45 1.37 -6.40 -7.47
C PHE A 45 1.35 -6.81 -6.00
N CYS A 46 0.66 -6.05 -5.14
CA CYS A 46 0.60 -6.35 -3.71
C CYS A 46 0.00 -7.73 -3.43
N TYR A 47 -0.99 -8.20 -4.19
CA TYR A 47 -1.56 -9.55 -3.99
C TYR A 47 -0.54 -10.66 -4.26
N TRP A 48 0.28 -10.47 -5.30
CA TRP A 48 1.36 -11.41 -5.66
C TRP A 48 2.45 -11.46 -4.59
N VAL A 49 2.82 -10.31 -4.04
CA VAL A 49 3.79 -10.25 -2.94
C VAL A 49 3.23 -10.83 -1.66
N ASN A 50 1.96 -10.58 -1.33
CA ASN A 50 1.29 -11.21 -0.18
C ASN A 50 1.28 -12.74 -0.34
N ALA A 51 0.99 -13.25 -1.54
CA ALA A 51 1.07 -14.68 -1.83
C ALA A 51 2.49 -15.23 -1.70
N ALA A 52 3.51 -14.51 -2.18
CA ALA A 52 4.91 -14.91 -2.03
C ALA A 52 5.36 -14.97 -0.57
N VAL A 53 4.97 -13.97 0.24
CA VAL A 53 5.21 -13.96 1.70
C VAL A 53 4.51 -15.13 2.37
N ALA A 54 3.23 -15.37 2.06
CA ALA A 54 2.48 -16.49 2.60
C ALA A 54 3.11 -17.84 2.23
N ALA A 55 3.51 -18.05 0.97
CA ALA A 55 4.14 -19.28 0.53
C ALA A 55 5.50 -19.52 1.22
N LEU A 56 6.33 -18.49 1.34
CA LEU A 56 7.62 -18.56 2.02
C LEU A 56 7.44 -18.89 3.51
N LEU A 57 6.54 -18.18 4.18
CA LEU A 57 6.31 -18.37 5.60
C LEU A 57 5.58 -19.69 5.88
N ALA A 58 4.76 -20.22 4.98
CA ALA A 58 4.02 -21.47 5.20
C ALA A 58 4.90 -22.71 4.96
N THR A 59 5.89 -22.59 4.06
CA THR A 59 6.67 -23.73 3.59
C THR A 59 8.05 -23.78 4.26
N PRO A 60 8.32 -24.76 5.16
CA PRO A 60 9.59 -24.82 5.89
C PRO A 60 10.83 -24.84 4.99
N SER A 61 10.77 -25.54 3.86
CA SER A 61 11.89 -25.64 2.90
C SER A 61 12.19 -24.33 2.14
N LEU A 62 11.22 -23.41 2.06
CA LEU A 62 11.43 -22.07 1.50
C LEU A 62 11.93 -21.11 2.58
N ARG A 63 11.39 -21.23 3.79
CA ARG A 63 11.74 -20.40 4.95
C ARG A 63 13.21 -20.47 5.34
N THR A 64 13.86 -21.61 5.13
CA THR A 64 15.29 -21.81 5.43
C THR A 64 16.23 -21.31 4.34
N ARG A 65 15.71 -20.79 3.21
CA ARG A 65 16.53 -20.28 2.10
C ARG A 65 16.73 -18.78 2.24
N PRO A 66 17.91 -18.32 2.69
CA PRO A 66 18.11 -16.92 3.07
C PRO A 66 18.04 -15.98 1.87
N GLY A 67 18.54 -16.40 0.69
CA GLY A 67 18.41 -15.63 -0.55
C GLY A 67 16.95 -15.34 -0.92
N LEU A 68 16.09 -16.35 -0.81
CA LEU A 68 14.66 -16.20 -1.09
C LEU A 68 13.97 -15.30 -0.04
N ALA A 69 14.34 -15.44 1.23
CA ALA A 69 13.84 -14.59 2.31
C ALA A 69 14.23 -13.11 2.10
N VAL A 70 15.47 -12.81 1.71
CA VAL A 70 15.90 -11.45 1.32
C VAL A 70 15.09 -10.93 0.13
N ALA A 71 14.89 -11.75 -0.90
CA ALA A 71 14.15 -11.33 -2.08
C ALA A 71 12.69 -10.98 -1.74
N VAL A 72 12.02 -11.84 -0.98
CA VAL A 72 10.62 -11.64 -0.58
C VAL A 72 10.48 -10.47 0.41
N LEU A 73 11.41 -10.32 1.36
CA LEU A 73 11.48 -9.14 2.24
C LEU A 73 11.67 -7.86 1.42
N SER A 74 12.57 -7.87 0.43
CA SER A 74 12.84 -6.71 -0.44
C SER A 74 11.60 -6.32 -1.25
N LEU A 75 10.81 -7.29 -1.71
CA LEU A 75 9.52 -7.03 -2.37
C LEU A 75 8.48 -6.44 -1.41
N ALA A 76 8.38 -7.02 -0.21
CA ALA A 76 7.38 -6.66 0.79
C ALA A 76 7.65 -5.28 1.42
N ASP A 77 8.88 -5.00 1.83
CA ASP A 77 9.27 -3.74 2.45
C ASP A 77 9.68 -2.66 1.44
N GLY A 78 10.13 -3.04 0.24
CA GLY A 78 10.46 -2.11 -0.84
C GLY A 78 9.22 -1.58 -1.56
N PRO A 79 8.86 -2.11 -2.74
CA PRO A 79 7.78 -1.54 -3.56
C PRO A 79 6.38 -1.67 -2.92
N VAL A 80 6.10 -2.70 -2.11
CA VAL A 80 4.79 -2.84 -1.45
C VAL A 80 4.70 -1.96 -0.21
N GLY A 81 5.71 -1.98 0.67
CA GLY A 81 5.75 -1.13 1.85
C GLY A 81 5.87 0.36 1.50
N GLY A 82 6.73 0.71 0.54
CA GLY A 82 6.90 2.08 0.06
C GLY A 82 5.65 2.65 -0.59
N ALA A 83 4.72 1.81 -1.05
CA ALA A 83 3.48 2.23 -1.70
C ALA A 83 2.57 2.98 -0.71
N LEU A 84 2.67 2.66 0.59
CA LEU A 84 1.99 3.39 1.66
C LEU A 84 2.34 4.89 1.63
N LEU A 85 3.61 5.21 1.40
CA LEU A 85 4.11 6.58 1.35
C LEU A 85 3.83 7.21 -0.02
N ALA A 86 4.28 6.57 -1.09
CA ALA A 86 4.19 7.09 -2.46
C ALA A 86 2.75 7.32 -2.91
N TRP A 87 1.85 6.39 -2.60
CA TRP A 87 0.45 6.48 -2.97
C TRP A 87 -0.42 7.09 -1.87
N ARG A 88 0.18 7.51 -0.75
CA ARG A 88 -0.50 8.12 0.39
C ARG A 88 -1.71 7.28 0.81
N CYS A 89 -1.48 5.98 1.02
CA CYS A 89 -2.51 5.10 1.56
C CYS A 89 -2.95 5.67 2.90
N ARG A 90 -4.27 5.80 3.10
CA ARG A 90 -4.85 6.42 4.29
C ARG A 90 -5.45 5.32 5.13
N TRP A 91 -5.05 5.25 6.39
CA TRP A 91 -5.74 4.40 7.34
C TRP A 91 -6.94 5.18 7.90
N ALA A 92 -8.10 5.00 7.28
CA ALA A 92 -9.34 5.62 7.73
C ALA A 92 -10.16 4.61 8.54
N PHE A 93 -10.15 4.75 9.87
CA PHE A 93 -11.04 3.99 10.75
C PHE A 93 -12.49 4.32 10.38
N GLY A 94 -13.28 3.30 10.04
CA GLY A 94 -14.63 3.44 9.48
C GLY A 94 -14.75 3.12 7.98
N SER A 95 -13.65 2.87 7.27
CA SER A 95 -13.69 2.37 5.89
C SER A 95 -12.91 1.06 5.77
N ALA A 96 -13.63 -0.05 5.62
CA ALA A 96 -13.03 -1.36 5.40
C ALA A 96 -12.12 -1.38 4.16
N GLU A 97 -12.51 -0.68 3.09
CA GLU A 97 -11.70 -0.58 1.86
C GLU A 97 -10.31 0.01 2.13
N HIS A 98 -10.26 1.11 2.88
CA HIS A 98 -9.02 1.82 3.20
C HIS A 98 -8.16 1.06 4.20
N THR A 99 -8.80 0.45 5.21
CA THR A 99 -8.12 -0.39 6.20
C THR A 99 -7.49 -1.59 5.54
N ILE A 100 -8.25 -2.37 4.75
CA ILE A 100 -7.75 -3.59 4.11
C ILE A 100 -6.67 -3.25 3.09
N SER A 101 -6.85 -2.19 2.30
CA SER A 101 -5.80 -1.73 1.39
C SER A 101 -4.52 -1.35 2.14
N THR A 102 -4.62 -0.63 3.27
CA THR A 102 -3.44 -0.27 4.07
C THR A 102 -2.76 -1.51 4.66
N LEU A 103 -3.52 -2.43 5.25
CA LEU A 103 -2.98 -3.67 5.83
C LEU A 103 -2.35 -4.59 4.79
N MET A 104 -2.89 -4.64 3.57
CA MET A 104 -2.34 -5.41 2.44
C MET A 104 -0.93 -4.96 2.05
N HIS A 105 -0.59 -3.69 2.29
CA HIS A 105 0.74 -3.14 2.02
C HIS A 105 1.65 -3.15 3.25
N LEU A 106 1.07 -3.13 4.46
CA LEU A 106 1.81 -3.05 5.71
C LEU A 106 2.24 -4.42 6.26
N LEU A 107 1.29 -5.35 6.38
CA LEU A 107 1.49 -6.63 7.07
C LEU A 107 2.48 -7.59 6.41
N PRO A 108 2.56 -7.76 5.06
CA PRO A 108 3.56 -8.67 4.48
C PRO A 108 4.99 -8.26 4.86
N GLY A 109 5.27 -6.95 4.82
CA GLY A 109 6.56 -6.40 5.23
C GLY A 109 6.85 -6.60 6.71
N LEU A 110 5.85 -6.36 7.57
CA LEU A 110 5.98 -6.57 9.00
C LEU A 110 6.20 -8.05 9.37
N ALA A 111 5.53 -8.97 8.69
CA ALA A 111 5.72 -10.41 8.87
C ALA A 111 7.10 -10.89 8.43
N MET A 112 7.59 -10.39 7.29
CA MET A 112 8.95 -10.67 6.83
C MET A 112 10.00 -10.04 7.74
N PHE A 113 9.79 -8.82 8.22
CA PHE A 113 10.67 -8.17 9.20
C PHE A 113 10.78 -9.02 10.48
N ALA A 114 9.64 -9.49 11.02
CA ALA A 114 9.65 -10.35 12.18
C ALA A 114 10.34 -11.69 11.92
N HIS A 115 10.13 -12.29 10.75
CA HIS A 115 10.81 -13.53 10.36
C HIS A 115 12.33 -13.35 10.19
N TRP A 116 12.75 -12.23 9.61
CA TRP A 116 14.13 -11.96 9.23
C TRP A 116 14.99 -11.56 10.43
N HIS A 117 14.49 -10.61 11.23
CA HIS A 117 15.25 -9.99 12.31
C HIS A 117 15.05 -10.63 13.68
N LEU A 118 14.03 -11.49 13.85
CA LEU A 118 13.70 -12.06 15.16
C LEU A 118 13.74 -13.59 15.08
N PRO A 119 14.48 -14.26 15.97
CA PRO A 119 14.55 -15.69 16.01
C PRO A 119 13.21 -16.23 16.51
N PRO A 120 12.71 -17.31 15.90
CA PRO A 120 11.54 -17.97 16.45
C PRO A 120 11.80 -18.44 17.90
N GLY A 121 10.81 -18.23 18.75
CA GLY A 121 10.94 -18.44 20.20
C GLY A 121 11.49 -17.24 20.97
N ALA A 122 11.87 -16.12 20.32
CA ALA A 122 12.17 -14.87 21.04
C ALA A 122 10.97 -14.48 21.92
N ALA A 123 11.18 -14.46 23.23
CA ALA A 123 10.14 -14.07 24.19
C ALA A 123 9.99 -12.55 24.28
N SER A 124 10.97 -11.80 23.76
CA SER A 124 10.88 -10.35 23.63
C SER A 124 11.88 -9.77 22.62
N TRP A 125 11.59 -8.56 22.13
CA TRP A 125 12.50 -7.77 21.27
C TRP A 125 13.81 -7.38 21.98
N ARG A 126 13.85 -7.47 23.32
CA ARG A 126 15.02 -7.10 24.14
C ARG A 126 16.16 -8.11 24.03
N GLU A 127 15.85 -9.35 23.68
CA GLU A 127 16.84 -10.40 23.44
C GLU A 127 17.73 -10.13 22.21
N HIS A 128 17.38 -9.12 21.39
CA HIS A 128 18.10 -8.72 20.16
C HIS A 128 18.80 -7.37 20.24
N GLY A 129 18.56 -6.57 21.27
CA GLY A 129 19.15 -5.23 21.40
C GLY A 129 20.61 -5.22 21.88
N GLY A 130 21.15 -6.37 22.29
CA GLY A 130 22.53 -6.51 22.76
C GLY A 130 23.48 -6.96 21.65
N PRO A 131 24.74 -6.49 21.64
CA PRO A 131 25.76 -7.06 20.76
C PRO A 131 25.88 -8.57 20.99
N GLY A 132 25.70 -9.38 19.93
CA GLY A 132 25.85 -10.85 19.98
C GLY A 132 24.56 -11.68 20.02
N ALA A 133 23.40 -11.07 19.81
CA ALA A 133 22.14 -11.84 19.74
C ALA A 133 22.11 -12.79 18.53
N PRO A 134 21.75 -14.09 18.71
CA PRO A 134 21.77 -15.06 17.62
C PRO A 134 20.63 -14.80 16.63
N SER A 135 20.99 -14.39 15.41
CA SER A 135 20.11 -14.36 14.24
C SER A 135 19.97 -15.79 13.68
N ARG A 136 18.73 -16.22 13.35
CA ARG A 136 18.50 -17.54 12.72
C ARG A 136 18.98 -17.62 11.26
N LEU A 137 19.26 -16.48 10.65
CA LEU A 137 19.58 -16.37 9.25
C LEU A 137 21.04 -15.92 9.12
N PRO A 138 21.78 -16.50 8.14
CA PRO A 138 23.21 -16.27 8.00
C PRO A 138 23.50 -14.78 7.90
N ASP A 139 24.63 -14.38 8.47
CA ASP A 139 25.12 -13.01 8.41
C ASP A 139 25.23 -12.57 6.95
N VAL A 140 24.27 -11.76 6.49
CA VAL A 140 24.27 -11.18 5.14
C VAL A 140 25.48 -10.27 4.95
N ALA A 141 26.14 -9.83 6.03
CA ALA A 141 27.42 -9.13 5.92
C ALA A 141 28.51 -10.01 5.30
N ALA A 142 28.43 -11.34 5.46
CA ALA A 142 29.35 -12.30 4.85
C ALA A 142 29.07 -12.57 3.35
N TRP A 143 27.96 -12.07 2.80
CA TRP A 143 27.63 -12.31 1.39
C TRP A 143 28.52 -11.50 0.46
N SER A 144 28.92 -12.11 -0.65
CA SER A 144 29.59 -11.38 -1.72
C SER A 144 28.67 -10.25 -2.26
N PRO A 145 29.22 -9.13 -2.76
CA PRO A 145 28.42 -8.07 -3.39
C PRO A 145 27.51 -8.59 -4.52
N ARG A 146 27.97 -9.61 -5.27
CA ARG A 146 27.19 -10.26 -6.33
C ARG A 146 25.98 -11.00 -5.76
N THR A 147 26.16 -11.72 -4.67
CA THR A 147 25.07 -12.45 -3.99
C THR A 147 24.01 -11.49 -3.46
N ARG A 148 24.44 -10.36 -2.86
CA ARG A 148 23.53 -9.31 -2.39
C ARG A 148 22.76 -8.67 -3.53
N LEU A 149 23.45 -8.31 -4.61
CA LEU A 149 22.80 -7.76 -5.80
C LEU A 149 21.78 -8.74 -6.40
N LEU A 150 22.14 -10.02 -6.49
CA LEU A 150 21.27 -11.07 -7.02
C LEU A 150 19.98 -11.19 -6.20
N TRP A 151 20.09 -11.36 -4.88
CA TRP A 151 18.94 -11.66 -4.03
C TRP A 151 18.18 -10.43 -3.53
N GLY A 152 18.87 -9.32 -3.28
CA GLY A 152 18.27 -8.07 -2.81
C GLY A 152 17.65 -7.22 -3.92
N VAL A 153 18.14 -7.36 -5.16
CA VAL A 153 17.71 -6.50 -6.28
C VAL A 153 17.25 -7.30 -7.49
N LEU A 154 18.10 -8.15 -8.07
CA LEU A 154 17.80 -8.77 -9.37
C LEU A 154 16.66 -9.79 -9.30
N ALA A 155 16.61 -10.64 -8.28
CA ALA A 155 15.53 -11.60 -8.10
C ALA A 155 14.17 -10.93 -7.83
N PRO A 156 14.06 -9.94 -6.90
CA PRO A 156 12.86 -9.11 -6.76
C PRO A 156 12.46 -8.40 -8.05
N LEU A 157 13.43 -7.85 -8.78
CA LEU A 157 13.17 -7.15 -10.04
C LEU A 157 12.69 -8.10 -11.13
N ALA A 158 13.23 -9.32 -11.21
CA ALA A 158 12.78 -10.35 -12.12
C ALA A 158 11.34 -10.79 -11.80
N PHE A 159 11.01 -10.95 -10.52
CA PHE A 159 9.63 -11.22 -10.08
C PHE A 159 8.68 -10.09 -10.47
N TYR A 160 9.08 -8.84 -10.23
CA TYR A 160 8.32 -7.66 -10.63
C TYR A 160 8.13 -7.59 -12.16
N ALA A 161 9.18 -7.84 -12.94
CA ALA A 161 9.12 -7.84 -14.40
C ALA A 161 8.20 -8.94 -14.94
N ALA A 162 8.25 -10.15 -14.36
CA ALA A 162 7.34 -11.24 -14.69
C ALA A 162 5.88 -10.87 -14.40
N TRP A 163 5.61 -10.27 -13.24
CA TRP A 163 4.28 -9.75 -12.92
C TRP A 163 3.86 -8.64 -13.89
N GLN A 164 4.74 -7.69 -14.21
CA GLN A 164 4.45 -6.57 -15.10
C GLN A 164 4.08 -7.05 -16.51
N LEU A 165 4.80 -8.05 -17.03
CA LEU A 165 4.50 -8.70 -18.30
C LEU A 165 3.16 -9.44 -18.24
N TRP A 166 2.93 -10.23 -17.19
CA TRP A 166 1.67 -10.95 -16.99
C TRP A 166 0.48 -9.98 -16.91
N TYR A 167 0.60 -8.89 -16.14
CA TYR A 167 -0.44 -7.87 -16.01
C TYR A 167 -0.72 -7.19 -17.35
N TRP A 168 0.32 -6.87 -18.11
CA TRP A 168 0.16 -6.30 -19.44
C TRP A 168 -0.59 -7.27 -20.37
N LEU A 169 -0.20 -8.54 -20.41
CA LEU A 169 -0.90 -9.57 -21.20
C LEU A 169 -2.36 -9.70 -20.77
N ALA A 170 -2.63 -9.87 -19.48
CA ALA A 170 -3.99 -10.03 -18.96
C ALA A 170 -4.85 -8.81 -19.28
N VAL A 171 -4.40 -7.60 -18.94
CA VAL A 171 -5.22 -6.38 -18.99
C VAL A 171 -5.27 -5.75 -20.38
N GLN A 172 -4.15 -5.69 -21.10
CA GLN A 172 -4.06 -4.99 -22.38
C GLN A 172 -4.29 -5.90 -23.59
N VAL A 173 -4.07 -7.21 -23.48
CA VAL A 173 -4.28 -8.14 -24.59
C VAL A 173 -5.57 -8.93 -24.40
N VAL A 174 -5.70 -9.66 -23.29
CA VAL A 174 -6.83 -10.59 -23.09
C VAL A 174 -8.13 -9.85 -22.78
N PHE A 175 -8.10 -8.92 -21.82
CA PHE A 175 -9.33 -8.32 -21.29
C PHE A 175 -9.63 -6.91 -21.83
N GLU A 176 -8.86 -6.40 -22.79
CA GLU A 176 -9.02 -5.04 -23.29
C GLU A 176 -10.45 -4.76 -23.79
N GLY A 177 -10.98 -5.64 -24.63
CA GLY A 177 -12.33 -5.48 -25.18
C GLY A 177 -13.42 -5.48 -24.11
N HIS A 178 -13.23 -6.25 -23.03
CA HIS A 178 -14.19 -6.33 -21.94
C HIS A 178 -14.13 -5.11 -21.02
N ILE A 179 -12.91 -4.59 -20.77
CA ILE A 179 -12.67 -3.37 -20.00
C ILE A 179 -13.25 -2.15 -20.73
N GLN A 180 -13.05 -2.05 -22.04
CA GLN A 180 -13.57 -0.94 -22.84
C GLN A 180 -15.10 -0.95 -22.89
N ARG A 181 -15.72 -2.11 -23.13
CA ARG A 181 -17.19 -2.24 -23.23
C ARG A 181 -17.93 -1.98 -21.92
N ARG A 182 -17.36 -2.36 -20.78
CA ARG A 182 -18.01 -2.21 -19.46
C ARG A 182 -17.48 -1.06 -18.61
N GLY A 183 -16.64 -0.18 -19.18
CA GLY A 183 -16.13 0.99 -18.48
C GLY A 183 -15.26 0.67 -17.26
N ARG A 184 -14.70 -0.54 -17.17
CA ARG A 184 -14.02 -1.00 -15.95
C ARG A 184 -12.76 -0.22 -15.65
N ASP A 185 -12.47 -0.14 -14.36
CA ASP A 185 -11.29 0.55 -13.87
C ASP A 185 -10.08 -0.38 -13.84
N THR A 186 -8.91 0.21 -14.05
CA THR A 186 -7.62 -0.49 -13.98
C THR A 186 -6.61 0.42 -13.30
N SER A 187 -5.53 -0.16 -12.78
CA SER A 187 -4.46 0.58 -12.10
C SER A 187 -3.88 1.67 -12.99
N TYR A 188 -3.77 1.43 -14.30
CA TYR A 188 -3.40 2.45 -15.30
C TYR A 188 -4.41 3.61 -15.42
N ARG A 189 -5.72 3.31 -15.48
CA ARG A 189 -6.78 4.35 -15.52
C ARG A 189 -6.81 5.16 -14.22
N CYS A 190 -6.60 4.51 -13.09
CA CYS A 190 -6.44 5.15 -11.79
C CYS A 190 -5.24 6.12 -11.77
N LEU A 191 -4.05 5.66 -12.17
CA LEU A 191 -2.85 6.50 -12.28
C LEU A 191 -3.04 7.68 -13.25
N THR A 192 -3.76 7.47 -14.36
CA THR A 192 -4.10 8.54 -15.30
C THR A 192 -4.98 9.61 -14.66
N ARG A 193 -6.04 9.22 -13.93
CA ARG A 193 -6.89 10.17 -13.20
C ARG A 193 -6.11 10.90 -12.11
N ARG A 194 -5.21 10.21 -11.41
CA ARG A 194 -4.37 10.80 -10.37
C ARG A 194 -3.39 11.82 -10.93
N ALA A 195 -2.73 11.51 -12.05
CA ALA A 195 -1.87 12.44 -12.76
C ALA A 195 -2.65 13.70 -13.19
N LYS A 196 -3.86 13.53 -13.74
CA LYS A 196 -4.74 14.66 -14.09
C LYS A 196 -5.10 15.53 -12.89
N ARG A 197 -5.26 14.97 -11.69
CA ARG A 197 -5.52 15.76 -10.47
C ARG A 197 -4.28 16.45 -9.91
N ALA A 198 -3.09 15.85 -10.08
CA ALA A 198 -1.86 16.38 -9.50
C ALA A 198 -1.35 17.65 -10.18
N GLN A 199 -1.60 17.82 -11.49
CA GLN A 199 -1.24 19.01 -12.29
C GLN A 199 0.25 19.44 -12.22
N ASN A 200 1.14 18.57 -11.75
CA ASN A 200 2.57 18.85 -11.65
C ASN A 200 3.31 18.57 -12.98
N PHE A 201 4.58 18.97 -13.05
CA PHE A 201 5.40 18.84 -14.27
C PHE A 201 5.49 17.38 -14.78
N LEU A 202 5.73 16.44 -13.87
CA LEU A 202 5.76 15.00 -14.18
C LEU A 202 4.43 14.52 -14.77
N ALA A 203 3.30 14.92 -14.17
CA ALA A 203 1.99 14.58 -14.71
C ALA A 203 1.77 15.15 -16.12
N ARG A 204 2.24 16.36 -16.40
CA ARG A 204 2.19 16.96 -17.75
C ARG A 204 3.02 16.19 -18.76
N ILE A 205 4.21 15.71 -18.39
CA ILE A 205 5.04 14.85 -19.26
C ILE A 205 4.34 13.53 -19.52
N VAL A 206 3.87 12.86 -18.48
CA VAL A 206 3.26 11.52 -18.58
C VAL A 206 1.99 11.55 -19.41
N LEU A 207 1.18 12.60 -19.31
CA LEU A 207 -0.09 12.71 -20.03
C LEU A 207 0.07 13.12 -21.51
N ARG A 208 1.26 13.56 -21.94
CA ARG A 208 1.53 13.93 -23.35
C ARG A 208 1.65 12.69 -24.25
N GLY A 209 0.99 12.75 -25.41
CA GLY A 209 1.12 11.75 -26.48
C GLY A 209 0.07 10.62 -26.45
N SER A 210 0.35 9.57 -27.22
CA SER A 210 -0.56 8.44 -27.48
C SER A 210 -0.77 7.54 -26.26
N LYS A 211 -1.82 6.70 -26.30
CA LYS A 211 -2.08 5.69 -25.27
C LYS A 211 -0.87 4.77 -25.03
N ALA A 212 -0.18 4.35 -26.10
CA ALA A 212 1.03 3.53 -26.01
C ALA A 212 2.16 4.23 -25.26
N ARG A 213 2.44 5.51 -25.59
CA ARG A 213 3.46 6.31 -24.90
C ARG A 213 3.17 6.42 -23.40
N ARG A 214 1.90 6.63 -23.04
CA ARG A 214 1.49 6.71 -21.63
C ARG A 214 1.71 5.38 -20.90
N ILE A 215 1.39 4.24 -21.52
CA ILE A 215 1.66 2.89 -20.96
C ILE A 215 3.16 2.73 -20.68
N VAL A 216 4.01 3.07 -21.65
CA VAL A 216 5.47 3.02 -21.49
C VAL A 216 5.92 3.98 -20.37
N ALA A 217 5.43 5.22 -20.35
CA ALA A 217 5.80 6.20 -19.33
C ALA A 217 5.43 5.74 -17.91
N TYR A 218 4.24 5.17 -17.71
CA TYR A 218 3.87 4.59 -16.41
C TYR A 218 4.74 3.38 -16.06
N GLY A 219 5.05 2.50 -17.02
CA GLY A 219 5.95 1.37 -16.81
C GLY A 219 7.34 1.82 -16.37
N VAL A 220 7.91 2.85 -17.01
CA VAL A 220 9.21 3.43 -16.63
C VAL A 220 9.17 4.05 -15.24
N ILE A 221 8.14 4.83 -14.92
CA ILE A 221 8.00 5.43 -13.58
C ILE A 221 7.87 4.35 -12.50
N GLN A 222 7.09 3.30 -12.76
CA GLN A 222 6.97 2.17 -11.84
C GLN A 222 8.29 1.41 -11.70
N ALA A 223 9.05 1.20 -12.79
CA ALA A 223 10.36 0.58 -12.73
C ALA A 223 11.37 1.40 -11.90
N ILE A 224 11.41 2.73 -12.11
CA ILE A 224 12.25 3.64 -11.31
C ILE A 224 11.86 3.59 -9.84
N TYR A 225 10.56 3.61 -9.56
CA TYR A 225 10.01 3.47 -8.21
C TYR A 225 10.42 2.14 -7.56
N THR A 226 10.28 1.03 -8.28
CA THR A 226 10.66 -0.30 -7.79
C THR A 226 12.16 -0.36 -7.52
N LEU A 227 13.02 0.10 -8.43
CA LEU A 227 14.47 0.14 -8.21
C LEU A 227 14.85 1.01 -7.02
N GLY A 228 14.27 2.20 -6.89
CA GLY A 228 14.54 3.11 -5.77
C GLY A 228 14.13 2.51 -4.42
N THR A 229 12.98 1.85 -4.36
CA THR A 229 12.52 1.19 -3.13
C THR A 229 13.32 -0.08 -2.81
N LEU A 230 13.74 -0.85 -3.81
CA LEU A 230 14.66 -1.98 -3.62
C LEU A 230 16.05 -1.54 -3.15
N ALA A 231 16.52 -0.38 -3.59
CA ALA A 231 17.77 0.19 -3.08
C ALA A 231 17.63 0.61 -1.60
N LEU A 232 16.54 1.32 -1.27
CA LEU A 232 16.27 1.78 0.10
C LEU A 232 16.16 0.61 1.09
N VAL A 233 15.47 -0.46 0.70
CA VAL A 233 15.20 -1.60 1.59
C VAL A 233 16.46 -2.39 1.94
N GLN A 234 17.55 -2.29 1.17
CA GLN A 234 18.81 -2.98 1.53
C GLN A 234 19.32 -2.56 2.91
N SER A 235 19.18 -1.27 3.26
CA SER A 235 19.51 -0.79 4.61
C SER A 235 18.73 -1.49 5.72
N THR A 236 17.49 -1.88 5.45
CA THR A 236 16.63 -2.60 6.40
C THR A 236 16.95 -4.09 6.50
N VAL A 237 17.54 -4.68 5.45
CA VAL A 237 18.04 -6.06 5.47
C VAL A 237 19.31 -6.14 6.32
N ASP A 238 20.20 -5.17 6.16
CA ASP A 238 21.51 -5.13 6.82
C ASP A 238 21.45 -4.63 8.26
N CYS A 239 20.47 -3.78 8.61
CA CYS A 239 20.40 -3.14 9.91
C CYS A 239 19.01 -3.26 10.54
N PHE A 240 18.96 -3.92 11.71
CA PHE A 240 17.75 -4.05 12.52
C PHE A 240 17.08 -2.71 12.81
N TRP A 241 17.86 -1.71 13.22
CA TRP A 241 17.33 -0.39 13.57
C TRP A 241 16.78 0.37 12.38
N ALA A 242 17.41 0.24 11.21
CA ALA A 242 16.87 0.79 9.97
C ALA A 242 15.54 0.10 9.63
N GLY A 243 15.44 -1.21 9.79
CA GLY A 243 14.19 -1.95 9.66
C GLY A 243 13.11 -1.50 10.64
N CYS A 244 13.44 -1.31 11.93
CA CYS A 244 12.52 -0.75 12.93
C CYS A 244 12.01 0.63 12.54
N ALA A 245 12.92 1.54 12.16
CA ALA A 245 12.57 2.88 11.71
C ALA A 245 11.64 2.82 10.48
N TRP A 246 11.90 1.90 9.56
CA TRP A 246 11.04 1.68 8.40
C TRP A 246 9.66 1.14 8.75
N GLN A 247 9.55 0.17 9.68
CA GLN A 247 8.25 -0.32 10.15
C GLN A 247 7.43 0.81 10.82
N VAL A 248 8.08 1.64 11.64
CA VAL A 248 7.44 2.82 12.26
C VAL A 248 6.98 3.81 11.20
N ALA A 249 7.81 4.14 10.20
CA ALA A 249 7.45 5.05 9.12
C ALA A 249 6.23 4.56 8.33
N LYS A 250 6.22 3.27 7.95
CA LYS A 250 5.10 2.64 7.23
C LYS A 250 3.81 2.59 8.03
N LEU A 251 3.88 2.54 9.36
CA LEU A 251 2.70 2.58 10.22
C LEU A 251 2.21 4.02 10.45
N ALA A 252 3.13 4.92 10.79
CA ALA A 252 2.81 6.29 11.17
C ALA A 252 2.26 7.10 9.98
N TRP A 253 2.82 6.92 8.79
CA TRP A 253 2.41 7.71 7.63
C TRP A 253 0.95 7.51 7.22
N PRO A 254 0.44 6.26 7.04
CA PRO A 254 -0.97 6.04 6.74
C PRO A 254 -1.93 6.51 7.83
N LEU A 255 -1.53 6.38 9.10
CA LEU A 255 -2.31 6.89 10.23
C LEU A 255 -2.44 8.41 10.17
N TRP A 256 -1.33 9.12 10.04
CA TRP A 256 -1.33 10.57 9.88
C TRP A 256 -2.15 11.02 8.67
N ALA A 257 -1.98 10.34 7.53
CA ALA A 257 -2.73 10.64 6.31
C ALA A 257 -4.24 10.38 6.47
N GLY A 258 -4.62 9.40 7.29
CA GLY A 258 -6.00 9.11 7.70
C GLY A 258 -6.59 10.23 8.55
N CYS A 259 -5.91 10.61 9.63
CA CYS A 259 -6.33 11.70 10.51
C CYS A 259 -6.53 13.02 9.75
N LYS A 260 -5.55 13.41 8.92
CA LYS A 260 -5.62 14.61 8.10
C LYS A 260 -6.76 14.58 7.08
N HIS A 261 -7.16 13.39 6.63
CA HIS A 261 -8.32 13.27 5.77
C HIS A 261 -9.64 13.49 6.53
N GLN A 262 -9.78 12.88 7.70
CA GLN A 262 -10.97 13.05 8.54
C GLN A 262 -11.14 14.52 8.97
N GLU A 263 -10.06 15.19 9.38
CA GLU A 263 -10.06 16.62 9.69
C GLU A 263 -10.65 17.46 8.53
N ARG A 264 -10.21 17.22 7.30
CA ARG A 264 -10.72 17.93 6.11
C ARG A 264 -12.19 17.63 5.81
N LEU A 265 -12.67 16.42 6.13
CA LEU A 265 -14.08 16.09 5.96
C LEU A 265 -14.94 16.88 6.95
N VAL A 266 -14.53 16.94 8.21
CA VAL A 266 -15.20 17.73 9.25
C VAL A 266 -15.22 19.21 8.88
N GLN A 267 -14.08 19.78 8.47
CA GLN A 267 -14.00 21.19 8.03
C GLN A 267 -14.96 21.49 6.87
N ARG A 268 -15.09 20.58 5.90
CA ARG A 268 -16.05 20.73 4.79
C ARG A 268 -17.49 20.70 5.27
N GLN A 269 -17.84 19.76 6.15
CA GLN A 269 -19.18 19.67 6.72
C GLN A 269 -19.54 20.94 7.50
N LEU A 270 -18.62 21.46 8.31
CA LEU A 270 -18.81 22.72 9.03
C LEU A 270 -19.00 23.91 8.08
N SER A 271 -18.21 24.00 7.00
CA SER A 271 -18.36 25.08 6.01
C SER A 271 -19.68 25.03 5.25
N ILE A 272 -20.20 23.82 4.98
CA ILE A 272 -21.51 23.66 4.34
C ILE A 272 -22.62 24.02 5.33
N GLY A 273 -22.50 23.57 6.58
CA GLY A 273 -23.45 23.90 7.66
C GLY A 273 -23.52 25.40 7.92
N SER A 274 -22.38 26.10 7.96
CA SER A 274 -22.35 27.56 8.12
C SER A 274 -22.95 28.29 6.93
N ASN A 275 -22.73 27.81 5.70
CA ASN A 275 -23.33 28.41 4.52
C ASN A 275 -24.85 28.24 4.48
N LEU A 276 -25.35 27.08 4.93
CA LEU A 276 -26.80 26.82 5.04
C LEU A 276 -27.45 27.67 6.15
N SER A 277 -26.81 27.83 7.31
CA SER A 277 -27.35 28.69 8.37
C SER A 277 -27.34 30.17 8.00
N THR A 278 -26.32 30.64 7.27
CA THR A 278 -26.25 32.02 6.77
C THR A 278 -27.28 32.28 5.67
N CYS A 279 -27.55 31.29 4.82
CA CYS A 279 -28.60 31.37 3.80
C CYS A 279 -30.00 31.40 4.44
N GLY A 280 -30.23 30.56 5.46
CA GLY A 280 -31.46 30.57 6.27
C GLY A 280 -31.70 31.90 6.98
N SER A 281 -30.67 32.47 7.62
CA SER A 281 -30.82 33.76 8.29
C SER A 281 -31.08 34.91 7.30
N GLN A 282 -30.51 34.86 6.10
CA GLN A 282 -30.77 35.86 5.06
C GLN A 282 -32.17 35.74 4.44
N SER A 283 -32.68 34.53 4.25
CA SER A 283 -34.08 34.33 3.82
C SER A 283 -35.07 34.80 4.88
N ASP A 284 -34.80 34.52 6.16
CA ASP A 284 -35.67 34.94 7.26
C ASP A 284 -35.67 36.46 7.45
N LEU A 285 -34.50 37.11 7.31
CA LEU A 285 -34.38 38.58 7.30
C LEU A 285 -35.06 39.22 6.09
N ALA A 286 -35.03 38.59 4.91
CA ALA A 286 -35.72 39.07 3.72
C ALA A 286 -37.25 38.95 3.87
N MET A 287 -37.74 37.84 4.42
CA MET A 287 -39.17 37.63 4.69
C MET A 287 -39.69 38.58 5.78
N ALA A 288 -38.90 38.87 6.82
CA ALA A 288 -39.25 39.83 7.86
C ALA A 288 -39.39 41.27 7.31
N ARG A 289 -38.55 41.68 6.34
CA ARG A 289 -38.67 42.99 5.66
C ARG A 289 -39.88 43.09 4.75
N LEU A 290 -40.24 42.00 4.06
CA LEU A 290 -41.44 41.96 3.22
C LEU A 290 -42.73 41.97 4.05
N GLY A 291 -42.71 41.46 5.29
CA GLY A 291 -43.83 41.52 6.22
C GLY A 291 -44.03 42.89 6.88
N SER A 292 -42.98 43.70 7.04
CA SER A 292 -43.08 45.04 7.64
C SER A 292 -43.63 46.10 6.68
N ASP A 293 -43.43 45.94 5.37
CA ASP A 293 -43.87 46.90 4.36
C ASP A 293 -45.35 46.72 3.95
N ALA A 294 -45.99 45.61 4.36
CA ALA A 294 -47.40 45.32 4.10
C ALA A 294 -48.37 45.84 5.18
N GLY A 295 -47.86 46.49 6.24
CA GLY A 295 -48.64 46.96 7.39
C GLY A 295 -48.91 48.47 7.45
N SER A 296 -48.48 49.25 6.44
CA SER A 296 -48.68 50.70 6.38
C SER A 296 -49.43 51.10 5.10
N SER A 297 -50.71 50.79 5.03
CA SER A 297 -51.66 51.36 4.08
C SER A 297 -53.07 51.24 4.64
#